data_AF-I0KDK8-F1
#
_entry.id   AF-I0KDK8-F1
#
_cell.length_a   1.000
_cell.length_b   1.000
_cell.length_c   1.000
_cell.angle_alpha   90.00
_cell.angle_beta   90.00
_cell.angle_gamma   90.00
#
_symmetry.space_group_name_H-M   'P 1'
#
loop_
_entity.id
_entity.type
_entity.pdbx_description
1 polymer ?
#
loop_
_entity_poly.entity_id
_entity_poly.type
_entity_poly.pdbx_seq_one_letter_code
_entity_poly.pdbx_strand_id
1 'polypeptide(L)'
;MKQFLISLSALWLLVSLGMSASVQAQQTATPSLKSIHLFDMPAGVTEAQLSALISELNTVITRLGYSNAGYTLYKVERKGADKYSYFFEGNWPNAEAYQKIHDDKSFQEADKKLGTVYEKIKAVELYRRLVRVP
;
A
#
# COMPACT_ATOMS: atom_id res chain seq x y z
N MET A 1 0.03 -26.55 -48.12
CA MET A 1 0.06 -27.18 -46.78
C MET A 1 0.98 -26.34 -45.90
N LYS A 2 0.53 -25.23 -45.29
CA LYS A 2 -0.15 -25.11 -43.97
C LYS A 2 0.74 -25.39 -42.74
N GLN A 3 1.97 -24.86 -42.67
CA GLN A 3 2.80 -24.91 -41.44
C GLN A 3 3.78 -23.72 -41.32
N PHE A 4 3.34 -22.48 -41.11
CA PHE A 4 4.25 -21.38 -40.68
C PHE A 4 3.48 -20.22 -40.00
N LEU A 5 2.55 -20.51 -39.09
CA LEU A 5 1.75 -19.51 -38.36
C LEU A 5 1.62 -19.80 -36.85
N ILE A 6 2.66 -20.34 -36.20
CA ILE A 6 2.62 -20.63 -34.75
C ILE A 6 3.61 -19.76 -33.93
N SER A 7 4.52 -19.00 -34.54
CA SER A 7 5.64 -18.43 -33.79
C SER A 7 5.41 -17.07 -33.10
N LEU A 8 4.35 -16.31 -33.40
CA LEU A 8 4.14 -15.00 -32.76
C LEU A 8 3.17 -15.05 -31.56
N SER A 9 2.09 -15.85 -31.63
CA SER A 9 1.07 -15.91 -30.56
C SER A 9 1.54 -16.62 -29.29
N ALA A 10 2.43 -17.60 -29.41
CA ALA A 10 2.97 -18.33 -28.26
C ALA A 10 3.91 -17.48 -27.39
N LEU A 11 4.61 -16.51 -28.00
CA LEU A 11 5.55 -15.64 -27.29
C LEU A 11 4.83 -14.56 -26.46
N TRP A 12 3.68 -14.07 -26.92
CA TRP A 12 2.82 -13.15 -26.16
C TRP A 12 2.13 -13.82 -24.96
N LEU A 13 1.81 -15.12 -25.07
CA LEU A 13 1.23 -15.88 -23.95
C LEU A 13 2.25 -16.07 -22.81
N LEU A 14 3.52 -16.35 -23.13
CA LEU A 14 4.56 -16.54 -22.12
C LEU A 14 4.87 -15.25 -21.33
N VAL A 15 4.78 -14.08 -21.97
CA VAL A 15 5.00 -12.78 -21.31
C VAL A 15 3.88 -12.42 -20.33
N SER A 16 2.62 -12.72 -20.67
CA SER A 16 1.47 -12.44 -19.78
C SER A 16 1.37 -13.41 -18.59
N LEU A 17 1.79 -14.66 -18.76
CA LEU A 17 1.90 -15.62 -17.65
C LEU A 17 3.02 -15.24 -16.64
N GLY A 18 4.16 -14.72 -17.11
CA GLY A 18 5.30 -14.37 -16.23
C GLY A 18 5.01 -13.23 -15.26
N MET A 19 4.28 -12.20 -15.69
CA MET A 19 3.89 -11.08 -14.82
C MET A 19 2.82 -11.46 -13.80
N SER A 20 1.87 -12.31 -14.20
CA SER A 20 0.81 -12.78 -13.30
C SER A 20 1.36 -13.65 -12.17
N ALA A 21 2.31 -14.54 -12.47
CA ALA A 21 2.90 -15.43 -11.46
C ALA A 21 3.71 -14.67 -10.39
N SER A 22 4.41 -13.60 -10.77
CA SER A 22 5.25 -12.83 -9.84
C SER A 22 4.43 -11.94 -8.90
N VAL A 23 3.35 -11.33 -9.39
CA VAL A 23 2.38 -10.61 -8.53
C VAL A 23 1.66 -11.58 -7.59
N GLN A 24 1.24 -12.74 -8.09
CA GLN A 24 0.58 -13.77 -7.28
C GLN A 24 1.49 -14.32 -6.16
N ALA A 25 2.79 -14.50 -6.43
CA ALA A 25 3.76 -14.90 -5.42
C ALA A 25 3.99 -13.80 -4.36
N GLN A 26 3.95 -12.53 -4.75
CA GLN A 26 4.01 -11.42 -3.80
C GLN A 26 2.72 -11.29 -2.96
N GLN A 27 1.57 -11.68 -3.51
CA GLN A 27 0.30 -11.68 -2.80
C GLN A 27 0.29 -12.68 -1.63
N THR A 28 0.86 -13.87 -1.79
CA THR A 28 0.88 -14.89 -0.72
C THR A 28 2.00 -14.70 0.31
N ALA A 29 2.93 -13.76 0.07
CA ALA A 29 4.03 -13.50 0.97
C ALA A 29 3.54 -12.85 2.27
N THR A 30 4.03 -13.34 3.40
CA THR A 30 3.86 -12.65 4.68
C THR A 30 4.55 -11.28 4.61
N PRO A 31 3.88 -10.16 4.95
CA PRO A 31 4.48 -8.84 4.93
C PRO A 31 5.79 -8.82 5.74
N SER A 32 6.88 -8.45 5.06
CA SER A 32 8.22 -8.37 5.66
C SER A 32 8.62 -6.94 5.99
N LEU A 33 7.91 -5.96 5.44
CA LEU A 33 8.14 -4.54 5.60
C LEU A 33 6.87 -3.86 6.12
N LYS A 34 7.03 -3.04 7.16
CA LYS A 34 5.97 -2.19 7.73
C LYS A 34 6.39 -0.73 7.74
N SER A 35 5.42 0.16 7.59
CA SER A 35 5.53 1.57 7.97
C SER A 35 4.50 1.84 9.06
N ILE A 36 4.87 2.54 10.13
CA ILE A 36 3.96 2.89 11.22
C ILE A 36 3.97 4.41 11.39
N HIS A 37 2.79 4.96 11.53
CA HIS A 37 2.51 6.37 11.76
C HIS A 37 1.67 6.47 13.03
N LEU A 38 2.28 6.91 14.13
CA LEU A 38 1.62 7.11 15.43
C LEU A 38 1.37 8.61 15.62
N PHE A 39 0.13 9.03 15.85
CA PHE A 39 -0.23 10.44 15.91
C PHE A 39 -1.47 10.68 16.75
N ASP A 40 -1.63 11.92 17.22
CA ASP A 40 -2.92 12.46 17.61
C ASP A 40 -3.50 13.23 16.43
N MET A 41 -4.82 13.17 16.25
CA MET A 41 -5.46 13.77 15.09
C MET A 41 -5.21 15.29 15.07
N PRO A 42 -4.53 15.84 14.05
CA PRO A 42 -4.23 17.26 14.00
C PRO A 42 -5.50 18.09 13.75
N ALA A 43 -5.44 19.37 14.14
CA ALA A 43 -6.57 20.28 13.97
C ALA A 43 -7.04 20.37 12.50
N GLY A 44 -8.36 20.26 12.31
CA GLY A 44 -8.99 20.31 10.99
C GLY A 44 -8.75 19.08 10.12
N VAL A 45 -8.37 17.94 10.71
CA VAL A 45 -8.43 16.61 10.07
C VAL A 45 -9.47 15.78 10.83
N THR A 46 -10.28 15.03 10.09
CA THR A 46 -11.29 14.13 10.68
C THR A 46 -10.95 12.67 10.40
N GLU A 47 -11.42 11.77 11.26
CA GLU A 47 -11.29 10.32 11.04
C GLU A 47 -11.92 9.90 9.71
N ALA A 48 -13.10 10.42 9.39
CA ALA A 48 -13.79 10.09 8.14
C ALA A 48 -12.99 10.52 6.91
N GLN A 49 -12.38 11.71 6.95
CA GLN A 49 -11.53 12.20 5.87
C GLN A 49 -10.30 11.32 5.68
N LEU A 50 -9.57 11.01 6.76
CA LEU A 50 -8.37 10.18 6.69
C LEU A 50 -8.71 8.75 6.24
N SER A 51 -9.77 8.15 6.78
CA SER A 51 -10.23 6.81 6.42
C SER A 51 -10.61 6.70 4.95
N ALA A 52 -11.32 7.69 4.40
CA ALA A 52 -11.68 7.73 2.99
C ALA A 52 -10.44 7.79 2.07
N LEU A 53 -9.46 8.61 2.41
CA LEU A 53 -8.21 8.73 1.64
C LEU A 53 -7.39 7.44 1.69
N ILE A 54 -7.28 6.80 2.87
CA ILE A 54 -6.64 5.50 3.03
C ILE A 54 -7.35 4.42 2.19
N SER A 55 -8.69 4.43 2.18
CA SER A 55 -9.48 3.49 1.37
C SER A 55 -9.26 3.68 -0.14
N GLU A 56 -9.06 4.92 -0.60
CA GLU A 56 -8.73 5.21 -1.99
C GLU A 56 -7.37 4.61 -2.38
N LEU A 57 -6.33 4.81 -1.54
CA LEU A 57 -5.02 4.19 -1.74
C LEU A 57 -5.13 2.66 -1.79
N ASN A 58 -5.83 2.04 -0.84
CA ASN A 58 -6.00 0.58 -0.80
C ASN A 58 -6.73 0.04 -2.03
N THR A 59 -7.67 0.80 -2.60
CA THR A 59 -8.36 0.44 -3.84
C THR A 59 -7.39 0.40 -5.01
N VAL A 60 -6.49 1.39 -5.11
CA VAL A 60 -5.43 1.41 -6.13
C VAL A 60 -4.48 0.23 -5.94
N ILE A 61 -3.99 0.01 -4.72
CA ILE A 61 -3.07 -1.09 -4.37
C ILE A 61 -3.67 -2.45 -4.75
N THR A 62 -4.96 -2.66 -4.46
CA THR A 62 -5.68 -3.88 -4.84
C THR A 62 -5.78 -4.04 -6.36
N ARG A 63 -6.08 -2.96 -7.09
CA ARG A 63 -6.15 -2.96 -8.56
C ARG A 63 -4.79 -3.27 -9.21
N LEU A 64 -3.69 -2.89 -8.56
CA LEU A 64 -2.32 -3.24 -8.99
C LEU A 64 -1.95 -4.71 -8.71
N GLY A 65 -2.87 -5.48 -8.11
CA GLY A 65 -2.70 -6.91 -7.84
C GLY A 65 -2.15 -7.23 -6.45
N TYR A 66 -2.02 -6.24 -5.56
CA TYR A 66 -1.45 -6.41 -4.22
C TYR A 66 -2.52 -6.41 -3.13
N SER A 67 -3.51 -7.31 -3.20
CA SER A 67 -4.64 -7.32 -2.24
C SER A 67 -4.26 -7.51 -0.77
N ASN A 68 -3.07 -8.06 -0.50
CA ASN A 68 -2.57 -8.31 0.84
C ASN A 68 -1.58 -7.22 1.30
N ALA A 69 -1.44 -6.15 0.52
CA ALA A 69 -0.68 -4.96 0.85
C ALA A 69 -1.61 -3.77 1.08
N GLY A 70 -1.08 -2.73 1.72
CA GLY A 70 -1.77 -1.46 1.88
C GLY A 70 -1.83 -1.02 3.32
N TYR A 71 -2.71 -0.05 3.57
CA TYR A 71 -2.78 0.67 4.82
C TYR A 71 -3.94 0.21 5.70
N THR A 72 -3.78 0.31 7.01
CA THR A 72 -4.88 0.10 7.95
C THR A 72 -4.81 1.15 9.05
N LEU A 73 -5.94 1.81 9.31
CA LEU A 73 -6.10 2.85 10.33
C LEU A 73 -6.73 2.27 11.58
N TYR A 74 -6.17 2.65 12.73
CA TYR A 74 -6.58 2.20 14.05
C TYR A 74 -6.70 3.38 15.00
N LYS A 75 -7.46 3.16 16.05
CA LYS A 75 -7.65 4.07 17.17
C LYS A 75 -7.55 3.29 18.47
N VAL A 76 -7.00 3.92 19.50
CA VAL A 76 -6.98 3.36 20.84
C VAL A 76 -8.41 3.10 21.34
N GLU A 77 -8.66 1.89 21.88
CA GLU A 77 -9.99 1.46 22.35
C GLU A 77 -10.44 2.16 23.65
N ARG A 78 -9.50 2.50 24.55
CA ARG A 78 -9.81 2.98 25.92
C ARG A 78 -9.04 4.23 26.31
N LYS A 79 -9.58 4.97 27.29
CA LYS A 79 -8.87 6.09 27.93
C LYS A 79 -7.63 5.57 28.66
N GLY A 80 -6.47 6.16 28.38
CA GLY A 80 -5.18 5.77 28.98
C GLY A 80 -3.96 6.03 28.09
N ALA A 81 -4.17 6.35 26.80
CA ALA A 81 -3.13 6.91 25.96
C ALA A 81 -3.14 8.44 26.08
N ASP A 82 -2.11 9.01 26.70
CA ASP A 82 -1.96 10.47 26.80
C ASP A 82 -1.47 11.10 25.48
N LYS A 83 -0.98 10.26 24.55
CA LYS A 83 -0.50 10.61 23.21
C LYS A 83 -0.69 9.46 22.25
N TYR A 84 -0.69 9.76 20.96
CA TYR A 84 -0.78 8.78 19.87
C TYR A 84 -2.09 7.96 19.91
N SER A 85 -3.21 8.67 20.01
CA SER A 85 -4.55 8.09 20.03
C SER A 85 -4.91 7.33 18.74
N TYR A 86 -4.17 7.57 17.66
CA TYR A 86 -4.32 6.93 16.36
C TYR A 86 -3.00 6.31 15.91
N PHE A 87 -3.12 5.22 15.16
CA PHE A 87 -2.04 4.75 14.33
C PHE A 87 -2.56 4.30 12.98
N PHE A 88 -1.80 4.53 11.91
CA PHE A 88 -1.98 3.71 10.71
C PHE A 88 -0.67 3.01 10.35
N GLU A 89 -0.80 1.79 9.86
CA GLU A 89 0.33 1.03 9.33
C GLU A 89 0.17 0.78 7.85
N GLY A 90 1.29 0.74 7.13
CA GLY A 90 1.39 0.19 5.79
C GLY A 90 2.04 -1.20 5.87
N ASN A 91 1.39 -2.19 5.28
CA ASN A 91 1.84 -3.58 5.19
C ASN A 91 2.29 -3.89 3.77
N TRP A 92 3.54 -4.33 3.61
CA TRP A 92 4.14 -4.54 2.30
C TRP A 92 4.79 -5.92 2.20
N PRO A 93 4.55 -6.69 1.11
CA PRO A 93 5.15 -8.00 0.92
C PRO A 93 6.68 -7.96 1.03
N ASN A 94 7.31 -7.00 0.34
CA ASN A 94 8.74 -6.76 0.32
C ASN A 94 9.03 -5.34 -0.21
N ALA A 95 10.32 -4.95 -0.24
CA ALA A 95 10.75 -3.64 -0.71
C ALA A 95 10.49 -3.39 -2.20
N GLU A 96 10.55 -4.43 -3.05
CA GLU A 96 10.29 -4.31 -4.48
C GLU A 96 8.81 -4.00 -4.75
N ALA A 97 7.89 -4.73 -4.10
CA ALA A 97 6.46 -4.48 -4.17
C ALA A 97 6.11 -3.08 -3.66
N TYR A 98 6.70 -2.67 -2.52
CA TYR A 98 6.59 -1.29 -2.02
C TYR A 98 6.96 -0.28 -3.10
N GLN A 99 8.13 -0.44 -3.73
CA GLN A 99 8.61 0.49 -4.74
C GLN A 99 7.69 0.52 -5.96
N LYS A 100 7.31 -0.64 -6.51
CA LYS A 100 6.40 -0.73 -7.66
C LYS A 100 5.06 -0.05 -7.40
N ILE A 101 4.49 -0.22 -6.21
CA ILE A 101 3.24 0.44 -5.80
C ILE A 101 3.43 1.96 -5.76
N HIS A 102 4.49 2.45 -5.10
CA HIS A 102 4.68 3.90 -4.89
C HIS A 102 5.16 4.64 -6.14
N ASP A 103 5.76 3.93 -7.10
CA ASP A 103 6.13 4.49 -8.41
C ASP A 103 4.97 4.48 -9.42
N ASP A 104 3.87 3.79 -9.13
CA ASP A 104 2.71 3.77 -10.01
C ASP A 104 2.03 5.14 -10.05
N LYS A 105 1.72 5.62 -11.26
CA LYS A 105 1.11 6.95 -11.46
C LYS A 105 -0.24 7.06 -10.76
N SER A 106 -1.06 6.01 -10.80
CA SER A 106 -2.39 6.04 -10.19
C SER A 106 -2.31 6.05 -8.66
N PHE A 107 -1.27 5.43 -8.10
CA PHE A 107 -0.97 5.55 -6.68
C PHE A 107 -0.51 6.98 -6.34
N GLN A 108 0.42 7.55 -7.09
CA GLN A 108 0.90 8.93 -6.86
C GLN A 108 -0.21 9.98 -6.98
N GLU A 109 -1.18 9.78 -7.85
CA GLU A 109 -2.35 10.65 -7.97
C GLU A 109 -3.28 10.56 -6.75
N ALA A 110 -3.52 9.36 -6.23
CA ALA A 110 -4.27 9.17 -4.99
C ALA A 110 -3.48 9.72 -3.77
N ASP A 111 -2.18 9.49 -3.71
CA ASP A 111 -1.29 9.96 -2.63
C ASP A 111 -1.21 11.48 -2.56
N LYS A 112 -1.23 12.20 -3.70
CA LYS A 112 -1.33 13.67 -3.72
C LYS A 112 -2.56 14.20 -2.98
N LYS A 113 -3.69 13.50 -3.06
CA LYS A 113 -4.92 13.89 -2.33
C LYS A 113 -4.71 13.71 -0.83
N LEU A 114 -4.07 12.60 -0.44
CA LEU A 114 -3.67 12.35 0.94
C LEU A 114 -2.68 13.40 1.44
N GLY A 115 -1.73 13.86 0.61
CA GLY A 115 -0.67 14.79 0.98
C GLY A 115 -1.14 16.03 1.75
N THR A 116 -2.28 16.62 1.37
CA THR A 116 -2.83 17.80 2.08
C THR A 116 -3.20 17.52 3.55
N VAL A 117 -3.70 16.32 3.83
CA VAL A 117 -4.04 15.84 5.18
C VAL A 117 -2.79 15.31 5.87
N TYR A 118 -1.99 14.55 5.14
CA TYR A 118 -0.86 13.83 5.68
C TYR A 118 0.31 14.74 6.05
N GLU A 119 0.52 15.89 5.40
CA GLU A 119 1.51 16.88 5.88
C GLU A 119 1.19 17.39 7.30
N LYS A 120 -0.09 17.51 7.67
CA LYS A 120 -0.48 17.87 9.05
C LYS A 120 -0.17 16.75 10.03
N ILE A 121 -0.33 15.49 9.61
CA ILE A 121 -0.01 14.30 10.42
C ILE A 121 1.50 14.18 10.59
N LYS A 122 2.28 14.32 9.50
CA LYS A 122 3.75 14.31 9.51
C LYS A 122 4.37 15.29 10.49
N ALA A 123 3.73 16.44 10.70
CA ALA A 123 4.20 17.45 11.63
C ALA A 123 4.14 17.01 13.11
N VAL A 124 3.33 15.99 13.44
CA VAL A 124 3.09 15.54 14.82
C VAL A 124 3.36 14.06 15.05
N GLU A 125 3.56 13.29 13.98
CA GLU A 125 3.67 11.84 14.07
C GLU A 125 5.01 11.35 14.60
N LEU A 126 4.99 10.16 15.19
CA LEU A 126 6.14 9.29 15.29
C LEU A 126 6.09 8.28 14.14
N TYR A 127 6.99 8.47 13.16
CA TYR A 127 7.13 7.57 12.01
C TYR A 127 8.22 6.52 12.23
N ARG A 128 7.95 5.26 11.86
CA ARG A 128 8.96 4.20 11.78
C ARG A 128 8.75 3.33 10.54
N ARG A 129 9.85 3.04 9.84
CA ARG A 129 9.94 1.96 8.86
C ARG A 129 10.61 0.77 9.51
N LEU A 130 9.97 -0.39 9.44
CA LEU A 130 10.33 -1.57 10.21
C LEU A 130 10.41 -2.78 9.30
N VAL A 131 11.35 -3.67 9.60
CA VAL A 131 11.47 -4.98 8.95
C VAL A 131 11.20 -6.07 9.97
N ARG A 132 10.58 -7.16 9.55
CA ARG A 132 10.33 -8.31 10.43
C ARG A 132 11.65 -8.95 10.85
N VAL A 133 11.85 -9.15 12.15
CA VAL A 133 12.96 -9.97 12.68
C VAL A 133 12.50 -11.44 12.63
N PRO A 134 13.35 -12.37 12.13
CA PRO A 134 13.05 -13.80 12.08
C PRO A 134 12.74 -14.44 13.44
#